data_AF-A0A662H361-F1
#
_entry.id   AF-A0A662H361-F1
#
_cell.length_a   1.000
_cell.length_b   1.000
_cell.length_c   1.000
_cell.angle_alpha   90.00
_cell.angle_beta   90.00
_cell.angle_gamma   90.00
#
_symmetry.space_group_name_H-M   'P 1'
#
loop_
_entity.id
_entity.type
_entity.pdbx_description
1 polymer ?
#
loop_
_entity_poly.entity_id
_entity_poly.type
_entity_poly.pdbx_seq_one_letter_code
_entity_poly.pdbx_strand_id
1 'polypeptide(L)' 'MTRAFEIALQYSITVYDALYIALAESRKYELITCDERQAGVAKELNIGVLLV' A
#
# COMPACT_ATOMS: atom_id res chain seq x y z
N MET A 1 -7.04 -10.01 -3.24
CA MET A 1 -8.11 -9.38 -2.44
C MET A 1 -7.88 -9.56 -0.95
N THR A 2 -7.65 -10.77 -0.42
CA THR A 2 -7.43 -11.01 1.02
C THR A 2 -6.35 -10.12 1.63
N ARG A 3 -5.16 -10.06 1.01
CA ARG A 3 -4.06 -9.21 1.49
C ARG A 3 -4.40 -7.71 1.56
N ALA A 4 -5.10 -7.19 0.55
CA ALA A 4 -5.56 -5.81 0.53
C ALA A 4 -6.53 -5.54 1.69
N PHE A 5 -7.44 -6.48 1.97
CA PHE A 5 -8.38 -6.33 3.08
C PHE A 5 -7.68 -6.38 4.45
N GLU A 6 -6.70 -7.25 4.63
CA GLU A 6 -5.86 -7.29 5.85
C GLU A 6 -5.15 -5.95 6.09
N ILE A 7 -4.50 -5.40 5.06
CA ILE A 7 -3.81 -4.10 5.14
C ILE A 7 -4.82 -2.99 5.46
N ALA A 8 -5.98 -2.98 4.81
CA ALA A 8 -7.03 -2.00 5.06
C ALA A 8 -7.49 -2.01 6.52
N LEU A 9 -7.69 -3.18 7.12
CA LEU A 9 -8.05 -3.32 8.54
C LEU A 9 -6.91 -2.91 9.47
N GLN A 10 -5.68 -3.37 9.22
CA GLN A 10 -4.53 -3.10 10.08
C GLN A 10 -4.15 -1.61 10.13
N TYR A 11 -4.19 -0.93 8.98
CA TYR A 11 -3.74 0.46 8.85
C TYR A 11 -4.90 1.47 8.71
N SER A 12 -6.14 0.98 8.81
CA SER A 12 -7.38 1.78 8.74
C SER A 12 -7.51 2.62 7.45
N ILE A 13 -6.98 2.13 6.33
CA ILE A 13 -7.10 2.75 4.99
C ILE A 13 -8.21 2.11 4.17
N THR A 14 -8.61 2.73 3.05
CA THR A 14 -9.63 2.12 2.20
C THR A 14 -9.10 0.83 1.57
N VAL A 15 -10.01 -0.09 1.24
CA VAL A 15 -9.62 -1.34 0.54
C VAL A 15 -9.00 -1.06 -0.83
N TYR A 16 -9.33 0.07 -1.47
CA TYR A 16 -8.74 0.47 -2.75
C TYR A 16 -7.30 0.93 -2.58
N ASP A 17 -7.00 1.73 -1.57
CA ASP A 17 -5.61 2.14 -1.29
C ASP A 17 -4.76 0.92 -0.95
N ALA A 18 -5.30 0.05 -0.10
CA ALA A 18 -4.64 -1.19 0.27
C ALA A 18 -4.47 -2.17 -0.90
N LEU A 19 -5.32 -2.11 -1.93
CA LEU A 19 -5.22 -2.96 -3.12
C LEU A 19 -3.95 -2.67 -3.90
N TYR A 20 -3.59 -1.40 -4.09
CA TYR A 20 -2.37 -1.01 -4.78
C TYR A 20 -1.11 -1.34 -3.96
N ILE A 21 -1.18 -1.18 -2.64
CA ILE A 21 -0.09 -1.61 -1.74
C ILE A 21 0.13 -3.12 -1.86
N ALA A 22 -0.93 -3.93 -1.75
CA ALA A 22 -0.85 -5.38 -1.88
C ALA A 22 -0.36 -5.82 -3.27
N LEU A 23 -0.74 -5.09 -4.33
CA LEU A 23 -0.24 -5.33 -5.67
C LEU A 23 1.28 -5.09 -5.74
N ALA A 24 1.76 -3.94 -5.24
CA ALA A 24 3.17 -3.60 -5.21
C ALA A 24 3.99 -4.62 -4.40
N GLU A 25 3.49 -5.02 -3.22
CA GLU A 25 4.08 -6.07 -2.38
C GLU A 25 4.21 -7.39 -3.14
N SER A 26 3.12 -7.87 -3.76
CA SER A 26 3.09 -9.17 -4.45
C SER A 26 4.01 -9.24 -5.68
N ARG A 27 4.26 -8.09 -6.32
CA ARG A 27 5.08 -7.99 -7.53
C ARG A 27 6.50 -7.51 -7.25
N LYS A 28 6.81 -7.12 -6.00
CA LYS A 28 8.05 -6.44 -5.62
C LYS A 28 8.29 -5.18 -6.46
N TYR A 29 7.21 -4.44 -6.72
CA TYR A 29 7.26 -3.17 -7.44
C TYR A 29 7.33 -2.00 -6.46
N GLU A 30 7.80 -0.87 -6.96
CA GLU A 30 7.65 0.41 -6.29
C GLU A 30 6.20 0.90 -6.42
N LEU A 31 5.63 1.42 -5.33
CA LEU A 31 4.35 2.10 -5.33
C LEU A 31 4.56 3.59 -5.62
N ILE A 32 3.99 4.08 -6.71
CA ILE A 32 3.95 5.51 -7.05
C ILE A 32 2.57 6.03 -6.64
N THR A 33 2.55 7.06 -5.80
CA THR A 33 1.29 7.65 -5.32
C THR A 33 1.49 9.11 -4.93
N CYS A 34 0.42 9.91 -4.98
CA CYS A 34 0.36 11.25 -4.42
C CYS A 34 -0.27 11.25 -3.01
N ASP A 35 -0.76 10.10 -2.54
CA ASP A 35 -1.39 9.96 -1.23
C ASP A 35 -0.33 9.66 -0.17
N GLU A 36 -0.09 10.63 0.72
CA GLU A 36 0.90 10.51 1.80
C GLU A 36 0.60 9.36 2.76
N ARG A 37 -0.69 9.07 3.02
CA ARG A 37 -1.10 8.02 3.94
C ARG A 37 -0.83 6.64 3.33
N GLN A 38 -1.16 6.45 2.06
CA GLN A 38 -0.87 5.22 1.33
C GLN A 38 0.64 4.98 1.22
N ALA A 39 1.40 6.04 0.91
CA ALA A 39 2.87 6.02 0.88
C ALA A 39 3.47 5.64 2.24
N GLY A 40 2.91 6.16 3.34
CA GLY A 40 3.32 5.82 4.70
C GLY A 40 3.15 4.33 5.01
N VAL A 41 1.96 3.78 4.73
CA VAL A 41 1.68 2.35 4.97
C VAL A 41 2.59 1.44 4.14
N ALA A 42 2.84 1.80 2.87
CA ALA A 42 3.75 1.02 2.02
C ALA A 42 5.20 1.04 2.55
N LYS A 43 5.68 2.18 3.09
CA LYS A 43 7.00 2.25 3.75
C LYS A 43 7.08 1.38 5.00
N GLU A 44 6.04 1.38 5.85
CA GLU A 44 6.00 0.50 7.05
C GLU A 44 6.05 -0.99 6.68
N LEU A 45 5.49 -1.35 5.52
CA LEU A 45 5.55 -2.71 4.96
C LEU A 45 6.84 -3.00 4.18
N ASN A 46 7.84 -2.11 4.20
CA ASN A 46 9.10 -2.22 3.45
C ASN A 46 8.93 -2.34 1.93
N ILE A 47 7.88 -1.72 1.39
CA ILE A 47 7.63 -1.62 -0.05
C ILE A 47 8.27 -0.31 -0.55
N GLY A 48 8.97 -0.36 -1.68
CA GLY A 48 9.52 0.83 -2.31
C GLY A 48 8.40 1.83 -2.63
N VAL A 49 8.64 3.12 -2.40
CA VAL A 49 7.63 4.18 -2.61
C VAL A 49 8.27 5.42 -3.22
N LEU A 50 7.61 5.94 -4.25
CA LEU A 50 7.82 7.29 -4.77
C LEU A 50 6.55 8.12 -4.50
N LEU A 51 6.69 9.14 -3.65
CA LEU A 51 5.64 10.11 -3.37
C LEU A 51 5.79 11.28 -4.36
N VAL A 52 4.73 11.59 -5.11
CA VAL A 52 4.68 12.62 -6.16
C VAL A 52 3.81 13.80 -5.75
#